data_AF-A0A821PPT8-F1
#
_entry.id   AF-A0A821PPT8-F1
#
_cell.length_a   1.000
_cell.length_b   1.000
_cell.length_c   1.000
_cell.angle_alpha   90.00
_cell.angle_beta   90.00
_cell.angle_gamma   90.00
#
_symmetry.space_group_name_H-M   'P 1'
#
loop_
_entity.id
_entity.type
_entity.pdbx_description
1 polymer ?
#
loop_
_entity_poly.entity_id
_entity_poly.type
_entity_poly.pdbx_seq_one_letter_code
_entity_poly.pdbx_strand_id
1 'polypeptide(L)' 'MLQTFFIPEVTKLHKFRSIIFQQDGAPPHFSIDVRQYLDNHFPDRWIGRGGSIRWGPRSPDLTPLDFFLWAH' A
#
# COMPACT_ATOMS: atom_id res chain seq x y z
N MET A 1 6.90 -3.74 -9.15
CA MET A 1 5.43 -3.68 -9.01
C MET A 1 4.93 -2.24 -8.93
N LEU A 2 5.31 -1.46 -7.91
CA LEU A 2 4.84 -0.07 -7.77
C LEU A 2 5.12 0.80 -9.00
N GLN A 3 6.39 0.95 -9.37
CA GLN A 3 6.83 1.80 -10.49
C GLN A 3 6.39 1.26 -11.86
N THR A 4 6.48 -0.06 -12.05
CA THR A 4 6.32 -0.68 -13.36
C THR A 4 4.89 -1.05 -13.72
N PHE A 5 3.98 -1.12 -12.74
CA PHE A 5 2.60 -1.56 -12.95
C PHE A 5 1.60 -0.66 -12.24
N PHE A 6 1.65 -0.59 -10.91
CA PHE A 6 0.59 0.05 -10.13
C PHE A 6 0.41 1.53 -10.45
N ILE A 7 1.51 2.29 -10.47
CA ILE A 7 1.49 3.74 -10.73
C ILE A 7 1.00 4.06 -12.15
N PRO A 8 1.52 3.41 -13.22
CA PRO A 8 0.96 3.55 -14.56
C PRO A 8 -0.55 3.26 -14.62
N GLU A 9 -1.01 2.17 -14.01
CA GLU A 9 -2.43 1.77 -14.08
C GLU A 9 -3.36 2.75 -13.35
N VAL A 10 -3.04 3.15 -12.12
CA VAL A 10 -3.88 4.12 -11.40
C VAL A 10 -3.88 5.50 -12.05
N THR A 11 -2.79 5.86 -12.75
CA THR A 11 -2.70 7.10 -13.52
C THR A 11 -3.63 7.06 -14.73
N LYS A 12 -3.67 5.95 -15.48
CA LYS A 12 -4.63 5.74 -16.59
C LYS A 12 -6.08 5.85 -16.12
N LEU A 13 -6.37 5.38 -14.92
CA LEU A 13 -7.70 5.46 -14.31
C LEU A 13 -8.05 6.87 -13.80
N HIS A 14 -7.14 7.84 -13.87
CA HIS A 14 -7.30 9.19 -13.31
C HIS A 14 -7.61 9.20 -11.80
N LYS A 15 -7.18 8.15 -11.07
CA LYS A 15 -7.47 7.95 -9.64
C LYS A 15 -6.27 8.25 -8.73
N PHE A 16 -5.11 8.58 -9.28
CA PHE A 16 -3.87 8.72 -8.51
C PHE A 16 -3.99 9.67 -7.29
N ARG A 17 -4.76 10.75 -7.43
CA ARG A 17 -4.96 11.76 -6.37
C ARG A 17 -6.03 11.40 -5.34
N SER A 18 -6.91 10.43 -5.61
CA SER A 18 -8.05 10.10 -4.76
C SER A 18 -7.93 8.77 -4.03
N ILE A 19 -6.93 7.95 -4.36
CA ILE A 19 -6.74 6.66 -3.68
C ILE A 19 -5.97 6.78 -2.38
N ILE A 20 -6.24 5.85 -1.47
CA ILE A 20 -5.38 5.50 -0.34
C ILE A 20 -4.74 4.16 -0.69
N PHE A 21 -3.41 4.08 -0.62
CA PHE A 21 -2.68 2.84 -0.88
C PHE A 21 -2.57 2.01 0.40
N GLN A 22 -2.85 0.72 0.37
CA GLN A 22 -2.66 -0.18 1.52
C GLN A 22 -1.67 -1.27 1.17
N GLN A 23 -0.71 -1.54 2.05
CA GLN A 23 0.17 -2.70 2.01
C GLN A 23 0.30 -3.36 3.38
N ASP A 24 0.52 -4.67 3.38
CA ASP A 24 0.71 -5.45 4.59
C ASP A 24 2.11 -5.23 5.21
N GLY A 25 2.37 -5.90 6.32
CA GLY A 25 3.61 -5.76 7.09
C GLY A 25 4.77 -6.64 6.61
N ALA A 26 4.71 -7.23 5.41
CA ALA A 26 5.73 -8.15 4.93
C ALA A 26 7.13 -7.51 4.91
N PRO A 27 8.22 -8.27 5.18
CA PRO A 27 9.57 -7.70 5.26
C PRO A 27 10.01 -6.85 4.05
N PRO A 28 9.71 -7.21 2.79
CA PRO A 28 10.05 -6.39 1.63
C PRO A 28 9.36 -5.02 1.62
N HIS A 29 8.19 -4.91 2.23
CA HIS A 29 7.37 -3.69 2.25
C HIS A 29 7.82 -2.68 3.33
N PHE A 30 8.72 -3.09 4.25
CA PHE A 30 9.19 -2.24 5.33
C PHE A 30 10.56 -1.56 5.05
N SER A 31 11.16 -1.80 3.88
CA SER A 31 12.43 -1.16 3.52
C SER A 31 12.31 0.37 3.49
N ILE A 32 13.44 1.06 3.69
CA ILE A 32 13.48 2.54 3.64
C ILE A 32 13.06 3.03 2.26
N ASP A 33 13.56 2.39 1.21
CA ASP A 33 13.27 2.78 -0.18
C ASP A 33 11.79 2.70 -0.52
N VAL A 34 11.10 1.64 -0.06
CA VAL A 34 9.65 1.49 -0.28
C VAL A 34 8.89 2.59 0.47
N ARG A 35 9.25 2.87 1.72
CA ARG A 35 8.57 3.90 2.52
C ARG A 35 8.77 5.29 1.94
N GLN A 36 10.00 5.67 1.61
CA GLN A 36 10.29 6.96 0.94
C GLN A 36 9.56 7.07 -0.40
N TYR A 37 9.51 5.99 -1.17
CA TYR A 37 8.77 5.98 -2.42
C TYR A 37 7.28 6.24 -2.20
N LEU A 38 6.67 5.60 -1.21
CA LEU A 38 5.25 5.78 -0.89
C LEU A 38 4.94 7.15 -0.28
N ASP A 39 5.81 7.69 0.58
CA ASP A 39 5.66 9.05 1.13
C ASP A 39 5.67 10.10 0.01
N ASN A 40 6.51 9.92 -1.02
CA ASN A 40 6.57 10.85 -2.15
C ASN A 40 5.35 10.76 -3.09
N HIS A 41 4.78 9.58 -3.28
CA HIS A 41 3.69 9.36 -4.25
C HIS A 41 2.29 9.41 -3.61
N PHE A 42 2.18 9.05 -2.33
CA PHE A 42 0.95 8.97 -1.56
C PHE A 42 1.09 9.70 -0.21
N PRO A 43 1.50 10.98 -0.20
CA PRO A 43 1.63 11.74 1.05
C PRO A 43 0.29 11.72 1.79
N ASP A 44 0.34 11.33 3.06
CA ASP A 44 -0.81 11.17 3.97
C ASP A 44 -1.92 10.22 3.48
N ARG A 45 -1.63 9.42 2.45
CA ARG A 45 -2.61 8.55 1.76
C ARG A 45 -2.08 7.13 1.59
N TRP A 46 -1.27 6.65 2.52
CA TRP A 46 -0.91 5.24 2.52
C TRP A 46 -0.88 4.61 3.92
N ILE A 47 -1.42 3.39 3.95
CA ILE A 47 -1.62 2.53 5.09
C ILE A 47 -0.57 1.42 5.05
N GLY A 48 0.15 1.24 6.15
CA GLY A 48 1.07 0.13 6.27
C GLY A 48 2.01 0.27 7.46
N ARG A 49 2.96 -0.65 7.56
CA ARG A 49 3.97 -0.60 8.63
C ARG A 49 4.90 0.60 8.41
N GLY A 50 4.79 1.60 9.28
CA GLY A 50 5.60 2.82 9.21
C GLY A 50 5.12 3.85 8.18
N GLY A 51 3.88 3.73 7.70
CA GLY A 51 3.27 4.73 6.84
C GLY A 51 2.53 5.84 7.57
N SER A 52 2.06 6.82 6.80
CA SER A 52 1.27 7.95 7.29
C SER A 52 0.06 7.52 8.12
N ILE A 53 -0.60 6.44 7.70
CA ILE A 53 -1.66 5.77 8.45
C ILE A 53 -1.09 4.45 8.96
N ARG A 54 -0.88 4.36 10.28
CA ARG A 54 -0.27 3.17 10.89
C ARG A 54 -1.19 1.97 10.77
N TRP A 55 -0.62 0.84 10.35
CA TRP A 55 -1.30 -0.46 10.33
C TRP A 55 -0.70 -1.42 11.35
N GLY A 56 -1.57 -2.17 12.04
CA GLY A 56 -1.16 -3.16 13.03
C GLY A 56 -0.36 -4.31 12.40
N PRO A 57 0.67 -4.84 13.07
CA PRO A 57 1.34 -6.04 12.61
C PRO A 57 0.41 -7.26 12.75
N ARG A 58 0.47 -8.19 11.78
CA ARG A 58 -0.26 -9.48 11.79
C ARG A 58 -1.78 -9.33 11.86
N SER A 59 -2.35 -8.43 11.06
CA SER A 59 -3.80 -8.24 10.93
C SER A 59 -4.31 -8.69 9.55
N PRO A 60 -4.24 -9.99 9.20
CA PRO A 60 -4.79 -10.50 7.94
C PRO A 60 -6.32 -10.35 7.89
N ASP A 61 -6.98 -10.34 9.04
CA ASP A 61 -8.41 -10.05 9.22
C ASP A 61 -8.82 -8.65 8.76
N LEU A 62 -7.87 -7.71 8.72
CA LEU A 62 -8.09 -6.33 8.29
C LEU A 62 -7.60 -6.06 6.86
N THR A 63 -6.82 -6.96 6.26
CA THR A 63 -6.37 -6.82 4.88
C THR A 63 -7.41 -7.47 3.96
N PRO A 64 -8.14 -6.72 3.11
CA PRO A 64 -9.20 -7.31 2.28
C PRO A 64 -8.71 -8.41 1.34
N LEU A 65 -7.45 -8.32 0.88
CA LEU A 65 -6.85 -9.36 0.05
C LEU A 65 -6.65 -10.67 0.83
N ASP A 66 -6.15 -10.59 2.07
CA ASP A 66 -5.90 -11.75 2.92
C ASP A 66 -7.22 -12.35 3.47
N PHE A 67 -8.17 -11.50 3.89
CA PHE A 67 -9.43 -11.93 4.51
C PHE A 67 -10.52 -12.36 3.51
N PHE A 68 -10.60 -11.73 2.33
CA PHE A 68 -11.72 -11.95 1.39
C PHE A 68 -11.27 -12.57 0.08
N LEU A 69 -10.22 -12.03 -0.57
CA LEU A 69 -9.84 -12.50 -1.91
C LEU A 69 -9.08 -13.83 -1.88
N TRP A 70 -8.19 -14.02 -0.90
CA TRP A 70 -7.30 -15.19 -0.80
C TRP A 70 -7.65 -16.16 0.31
N ALA A 71 -8.68 -15.87 1.12
CA ALA A 71 -9.11 -16.72 2.24
C ALA A 71 -9.91 -17.98 1.82
N HIS A 72 -9.71 -18.49 0.61
CA HIS A 72 -10.35 -19.71 0.07
C HIS A 72 -9.31 -20.65 -0.53
#